data_AF-A0A7X3MHB7-F1
#
_entry.id   AF-A0A7X3MHB7-F1
#
_cell.length_a   1.000
_cell.length_b   1.000
_cell.length_c   1.000
_cell.angle_alpha   90.00
_cell.angle_beta   90.00
_cell.angle_gamma   90.00
#
_symmetry.space_group_name_H-M   'P 1'
#
loop_
_entity.id
_entity.type
_entity.pdbx_description
1 polymer ?
#
loop_
_entity_poly.entity_id
_entity_poly.type
_entity_poly.pdbx_seq_one_letter_code
_entity_poly.pdbx_strand_id
1 'polypeptide(L)'
;MLSFTYAWGAVYKREMWEEIRFPAGYLYEDMMIAHLLFYMAETFEYVDLPLYRYRKDNPTSILHTWGTKEVNPKGLDHVFLAYATLEFMYRQKIKVDVNILKLTIREFGVIVFYRMNKKYHPLAFELGCYTVRRLLCRITGEYEVFLNEKERKYVDAFLKGKYTAWRALCNMERWKAK
;
A
#
# COMPACT_ATOMS: atom_id res chain seq x y z
N MET A 1 10.97 -7.47 3.69
CA MET A 1 10.25 -6.18 3.67
C MET A 1 9.65 -6.01 5.06
N LEU A 2 10.05 -4.98 5.79
CA LEU A 2 9.41 -4.64 7.06
C LEU A 2 7.94 -4.34 6.78
N SER A 3 7.04 -5.14 7.35
CA SER A 3 5.60 -5.04 7.15
C SER A 3 5.03 -3.96 8.08
N PHE A 4 5.31 -2.69 7.79
CA PHE A 4 4.81 -1.53 8.56
C PHE A 4 3.35 -1.21 8.22
N THR A 5 2.45 -2.18 8.27
CA THR A 5 1.04 -1.98 7.89
C THR A 5 0.13 -1.67 9.07
N TYR A 6 0.68 -1.66 10.29
CA TYR A 6 -0.10 -1.61 11.52
C TYR A 6 0.43 -0.50 12.43
N ALA A 7 -0.44 0.45 12.79
CA ALA A 7 -0.07 1.61 13.62
C ALA A 7 0.43 1.24 15.03
N TRP A 8 0.06 0.07 15.54
CA TRP A 8 0.35 -0.41 16.90
C TRP A 8 1.67 -1.19 17.00
N GLY A 9 2.37 -1.43 15.89
CA GLY A 9 3.60 -2.22 15.84
C GLY A 9 4.89 -1.42 16.07
N ALA A 10 4.81 -0.13 16.40
CA ALA A 10 5.97 0.75 16.52
C ALA A 10 5.77 1.82 17.59
N VAL A 11 6.89 2.32 18.12
CA VAL A 11 6.94 3.44 19.06
C VAL A 11 7.59 4.62 18.34
N TYR A 12 6.95 5.79 18.41
CA TYR A 12 7.37 6.99 17.68
C TYR A 12 7.64 8.13 18.66
N LYS A 13 8.60 9.00 18.33
CA LYS A 13 8.71 10.28 19.03
C LYS A 13 7.47 11.14 18.77
N ARG A 14 7.05 11.90 19.78
CA ARG A 14 5.84 12.74 19.69
C ARG A 14 5.94 13.79 18.56
N GLU A 15 7.10 14.41 18.41
CA GLU A 15 7.38 15.45 17.39
C GLU A 15 7.14 14.98 15.95
N MET A 16 7.29 13.67 15.67
CA MET A 16 7.00 13.12 14.33
C MET A 16 5.51 13.21 13.95
N TRP A 17 4.65 13.39 14.95
CA TRP A 17 3.22 13.61 14.79
C TRP A 17 2.89 15.10 14.86
N GLU A 18 3.77 16.02 14.47
CA GLU A 18 3.38 17.43 14.31
C GLU A 18 2.72 17.63 12.94
N GLU A 19 3.32 17.11 11.87
CA GLU A 19 2.86 17.26 10.48
C GLU A 19 2.00 16.10 9.95
N ILE A 20 2.10 14.91 10.55
CA ILE A 20 1.36 13.71 10.12
C ILE A 20 0.16 13.48 11.03
N ARG A 21 -1.02 13.25 10.43
CA ARG A 21 -2.23 12.77 11.13
C ARG A 21 -2.92 11.67 10.34
N PHE A 22 -3.67 10.84 11.07
CA PHE A 22 -4.61 9.92 10.45
C PHE A 22 -5.69 10.70 9.68
N PRO A 23 -5.96 10.35 8.41
CA PRO A 23 -7.04 10.96 7.65
C PRO A 23 -8.39 10.51 8.23
N ALA A 24 -9.03 11.40 8.99
CA ALA A 24 -10.30 11.11 9.64
C ALA A 24 -11.40 10.75 8.62
N GLY A 25 -12.16 9.70 8.91
CA GLY A 25 -13.31 9.27 8.11
C GLY A 25 -13.00 8.35 6.92
N TYR A 26 -11.72 7.99 6.72
CA TYR A 26 -11.30 7.04 5.68
C TYR A 26 -11.07 5.64 6.26
N LEU A 27 -11.41 4.60 5.49
CA LEU A 27 -10.98 3.24 5.80
C LEU A 27 -9.52 3.00 5.39
N TYR A 28 -8.83 2.14 6.14
CA TYR A 28 -7.43 1.75 5.87
C TYR A 28 -6.44 2.90 6.00
N GLU A 29 -6.75 3.84 6.89
CA GLU A 29 -6.01 5.04 7.21
C GLU A 29 -4.57 4.76 7.67
N ASP A 30 -4.33 3.60 8.28
CA ASP A 30 -3.05 3.18 8.83
C ASP A 30 -2.06 2.62 7.78
N MET A 31 -2.57 2.26 6.60
CA MET A 31 -1.85 1.53 5.54
C MET A 31 -0.50 2.14 5.17
N MET A 32 -0.42 3.47 5.10
CA MET A 32 0.80 4.17 4.66
C MET A 32 1.38 5.12 5.71
N ILE A 33 0.70 5.37 6.82
CA ILE A 33 1.18 6.29 7.86
C ILE A 33 2.48 5.82 8.48
N ALA A 34 2.57 4.53 8.80
CA ALA A 34 3.80 3.99 9.36
C ALA A 34 4.98 4.09 8.37
N HIS A 35 4.71 4.06 7.06
CA HIS A 35 5.74 4.29 6.04
C HIS A 35 6.11 5.77 5.97
N LEU A 36 5.15 6.70 5.99
CA LEU A 36 5.44 8.14 6.05
C LEU A 36 6.33 8.49 7.24
N LEU A 37 5.98 7.99 8.43
CA LEU A 37 6.76 8.18 9.65
C LEU A 37 8.15 7.54 9.53
N PHE A 38 8.24 6.35 8.94
CA PHE A 38 9.53 5.70 8.69
C PHE A 38 10.46 6.55 7.81
N TYR A 39 9.94 7.18 6.75
CA TYR A 39 10.75 8.05 5.88
C TYR A 39 11.09 9.41 6.50
N MET A 40 10.37 9.83 7.54
CA MET A 40 10.69 11.04 8.31
C MET A 40 11.65 10.75 9.48
N ALA A 41 11.80 9.49 9.87
CA ALA A 41 12.72 9.11 10.94
C ALA A 41 14.18 9.23 10.48
N GLU A 42 15.00 9.91 11.29
CA GLU A 42 16.45 9.95 11.09
C GLU A 42 17.11 8.61 11.42
N THR A 43 16.60 7.93 12.46
CA THR A 43 17.07 6.63 12.93
C THR A 43 15.89 5.76 13.34
N PHE A 44 16.07 4.44 13.20
CA PHE A 44 15.09 3.46 13.64
C PHE A 44 15.80 2.19 14.11
N GLU A 45 15.16 1.48 15.03
CA GLU A 45 15.60 0.17 15.52
C GLU A 45 14.45 -0.82 15.39
N TYR A 46 14.78 -2.09 15.11
CA TYR A 46 13.79 -3.16 14.99
C TYR A 46 13.96 -4.17 16.11
N VAL A 47 12.87 -4.47 16.82
CA VAL A 47 12.83 -5.47 17.87
C VAL A 47 12.15 -6.72 17.34
N ASP A 48 12.92 -7.78 17.08
CA ASP A 48 12.42 -9.05 16.55
C ASP A 48 11.81 -9.96 17.63
N LEU A 49 10.84 -9.43 18.39
CA LEU A 49 10.14 -10.16 19.45
C LEU A 49 8.62 -10.11 19.23
N PRO A 50 7.89 -11.21 19.52
CA PRO A 50 6.44 -11.28 19.35
C PRO A 50 5.69 -10.59 20.50
N LEU A 51 5.83 -9.28 20.61
CA LEU A 51 5.32 -8.48 21.74
C LEU A 51 3.80 -8.20 21.67
N TYR A 52 3.19 -8.44 20.51
CA TYR A 52 1.82 -8.05 20.22
C TYR A 52 1.00 -9.21 19.67
N ARG A 53 -0.17 -9.48 20.27
CA ARG A 53 -1.10 -10.53 19.81
C ARG A 53 -2.26 -9.92 19.03
N TYR A 54 -2.34 -10.21 17.73
CA TYR A 54 -3.45 -9.76 16.89
C TYR A 54 -4.72 -10.61 17.12
N ARG A 55 -5.85 -9.96 17.42
CA ARG A 55 -7.16 -10.61 17.53
C ARG A 55 -7.77 -10.80 16.13
N LYS A 56 -7.99 -12.05 15.73
CA LYS A 56 -8.48 -12.44 14.39
C LYS A 56 -9.93 -12.94 14.39
N ASP A 57 -10.51 -13.11 15.55
CA ASP A 57 -11.79 -13.75 15.83
C ASP A 57 -12.94 -12.76 15.99
N ASN A 58 -12.70 -11.45 15.79
CA ASN A 58 -13.74 -10.44 15.85
C ASN A 58 -14.61 -10.49 14.58
N PRO A 59 -15.87 -11.00 14.65
CA PRO A 59 -16.71 -11.21 13.47
C PRO A 59 -17.09 -9.91 12.76
N THR A 60 -17.05 -8.76 13.45
CA THR A 60 -17.38 -7.45 12.87
C THR A 60 -16.15 -6.71 12.35
N SER A 61 -14.99 -7.38 12.25
CA SER A 61 -13.78 -6.78 11.69
C SER A 61 -13.99 -6.37 10.23
N ILE A 62 -13.44 -5.21 9.86
CA ILE A 62 -13.37 -4.71 8.48
C ILE A 62 -12.65 -5.71 7.56
N LEU A 63 -11.81 -6.59 8.12
CA LEU A 63 -11.17 -7.65 7.34
C LEU A 63 -12.14 -8.76 6.90
N HIS A 64 -13.26 -8.95 7.60
CA HIS A 64 -14.28 -9.94 7.23
C HIS A 64 -15.24 -9.44 6.14
N THR A 65 -15.24 -8.14 5.84
CA THR A 65 -15.99 -7.57 4.72
C THR A 65 -15.20 -7.60 3.40
N TRP A 66 -14.03 -8.23 3.37
CA TRP A 66 -13.20 -8.34 2.16
C TRP A 66 -13.86 -9.20 1.09
N GLY A 67 -13.92 -8.68 -0.13
CA GLY A 67 -14.43 -9.43 -1.29
C GLY A 67 -15.91 -9.82 -1.19
N THR A 68 -16.69 -9.19 -0.30
CA THR A 68 -18.14 -9.37 -0.25
C THR A 68 -18.75 -9.02 -1.61
N LYS A 69 -19.78 -9.77 -2.02
CA LYS A 69 -20.50 -9.49 -3.28
C LYS A 69 -21.13 -8.11 -3.27
N GLU A 70 -21.43 -7.60 -2.08
CA GLU A 70 -22.01 -6.28 -1.89
C GLU A 70 -21.01 -5.17 -2.28
N VAL A 71 -21.51 -4.22 -3.06
CA VAL A 71 -20.70 -3.11 -3.56
C VAL A 71 -20.65 -2.05 -2.47
N ASN A 72 -19.54 -1.95 -1.75
CA ASN A 72 -19.31 -0.87 -0.80
C ASN A 72 -18.38 0.20 -1.41
N PRO A 73 -18.87 1.42 -1.70
CA PRO A 73 -18.04 2.52 -2.20
C PRO A 73 -16.90 2.91 -1.27
N LYS A 74 -17.00 2.65 0.04
CA LYS A 74 -15.91 2.94 1.01
C LYS A 74 -14.62 2.17 0.74
N GLY A 75 -14.65 1.10 -0.06
CA GLY A 75 -13.43 0.45 -0.55
C GLY A 75 -12.55 1.38 -1.41
N LEU A 76 -13.11 2.44 -2.00
CA LEU A 76 -12.37 3.44 -2.78
C LEU A 76 -11.47 4.32 -1.90
N ASP A 77 -11.73 4.42 -0.59
CA ASP A 77 -10.87 5.15 0.35
C ASP A 77 -9.43 4.62 0.27
N HIS A 78 -9.26 3.30 0.15
CA HIS A 78 -7.94 2.68 -0.03
C HIS A 78 -7.18 3.23 -1.24
N VAL A 79 -7.86 3.25 -2.39
CA VAL A 79 -7.29 3.65 -3.69
C VAL A 79 -6.92 5.13 -3.65
N PHE A 80 -7.79 5.95 -3.06
CA PHE A 80 -7.55 7.35 -2.83
C PHE A 80 -6.36 7.59 -1.89
N LEU A 81 -6.30 6.90 -0.75
CA LEU A 81 -5.22 7.06 0.23
C LEU A 81 -3.86 6.60 -0.32
N ALA A 82 -3.83 5.54 -1.11
CA ALA A 82 -2.61 5.07 -1.77
C ALA A 82 -2.03 6.15 -2.71
N TYR A 83 -2.90 6.82 -3.46
CA TYR A 83 -2.53 7.95 -4.30
C TYR A 83 -2.15 9.19 -3.48
N ALA A 84 -3.00 9.59 -2.53
CA ALA A 84 -2.84 10.80 -1.73
C ALA A 84 -1.56 10.78 -0.88
N THR A 85 -1.13 9.60 -0.42
CA THR A 85 0.14 9.46 0.30
C THR A 85 1.31 9.89 -0.56
N LEU A 86 1.37 9.49 -1.83
CA LEU A 86 2.46 9.90 -2.71
C LEU A 86 2.43 11.40 -3.00
N GLU A 87 1.24 11.98 -3.17
CA GLU A 87 1.10 13.44 -3.29
C GLU A 87 1.59 14.16 -2.02
N PHE A 88 1.29 13.63 -0.84
CA PHE A 88 1.80 14.15 0.42
C PHE A 88 3.32 14.08 0.49
N MET A 89 3.92 12.93 0.15
CA MET A 89 5.38 12.77 0.11
C MET A 89 6.02 13.79 -0.83
N TYR A 90 5.44 14.04 -2.01
CA TYR A 90 5.96 15.03 -2.96
C TYR A 90 5.87 16.46 -2.43
N ARG A 91 4.75 16.82 -1.79
CA ARG A 91 4.56 18.16 -1.20
C ARG A 91 5.54 18.42 -0.07
N GLN A 92 5.75 17.42 0.79
CA GLN A 92 6.66 17.49 1.93
C GLN A 92 8.14 17.23 1.55
N LYS A 93 8.42 17.02 0.25
CA LYS A 93 9.76 16.70 -0.26
C LYS A 93 10.39 15.48 0.44
N ILE A 94 9.55 14.55 0.89
CA ILE A 94 9.99 13.29 1.49
C ILE A 94 10.58 12.43 0.36
N LYS A 95 11.73 11.80 0.64
CA LYS A 95 12.41 10.92 -0.32
C LYS A 95 11.48 9.80 -0.77
N VAL A 96 11.47 9.54 -2.07
CA VAL A 96 10.85 8.34 -2.65
C VAL A 96 11.93 7.43 -3.22
N ASP A 97 11.77 6.13 -3.02
CA ASP A 97 12.71 5.11 -3.50
C ASP A 97 11.98 3.81 -3.85
N VAL A 98 12.76 2.77 -4.13
CA VAL A 98 12.22 1.47 -4.53
C VAL A 98 11.34 0.81 -3.46
N ASN A 99 11.49 1.12 -2.17
CA ASN A 99 10.63 0.52 -1.15
C ASN A 99 9.23 1.13 -1.18
N ILE A 100 9.11 2.45 -1.43
CA ILE A 100 7.80 3.07 -1.72
C ILE A 100 7.20 2.54 -3.01
N LEU A 101 8.01 2.26 -4.03
CA LEU A 101 7.52 1.58 -5.24
C LEU A 101 6.93 0.21 -4.92
N LYS A 102 7.65 -0.62 -4.16
CA LYS A 102 7.18 -1.94 -3.75
C LYS A 102 5.89 -1.88 -2.92
N LEU A 103 5.77 -0.90 -2.02
CA LEU A 103 4.53 -0.64 -1.29
C LEU A 103 3.40 -0.24 -2.24
N THR A 104 3.66 0.72 -3.12
CA THR A 104 2.67 1.26 -4.08
C THR A 104 2.10 0.15 -4.96
N ILE A 105 2.95 -0.69 -5.57
CA ILE A 105 2.49 -1.80 -6.40
C ILE A 105 1.73 -2.87 -5.60
N ARG A 106 2.04 -3.03 -4.31
CA ARG A 106 1.34 -3.96 -3.42
C ARG A 106 -0.05 -3.45 -3.08
N GLU A 107 -0.17 -2.18 -2.72
CA GLU A 107 -1.45 -1.55 -2.38
C GLU A 107 -2.37 -1.51 -3.61
N PHE A 108 -1.93 -0.93 -4.73
CA PHE A 108 -2.68 -0.92 -6.01
C PHE A 108 -2.80 -2.31 -6.67
N GLY A 109 -2.04 -3.30 -6.20
CA GLY A 109 -2.08 -4.67 -6.69
C GLY A 109 -2.97 -5.54 -5.82
N VAL A 110 -2.32 -6.49 -5.15
CA VAL A 110 -2.97 -7.59 -4.46
C VAL A 110 -3.89 -7.11 -3.33
N ILE A 111 -3.58 -6.00 -2.64
CA ILE A 111 -4.36 -5.53 -1.50
C ILE A 111 -5.69 -4.94 -1.96
N VAL A 112 -5.69 -4.00 -2.91
CA VAL A 112 -6.91 -3.54 -3.57
C VAL A 112 -7.72 -4.71 -4.11
N PHE A 113 -7.06 -5.67 -4.76
CA PHE A 113 -7.73 -6.80 -5.38
C PHE A 113 -8.55 -7.64 -4.38
N TYR A 114 -8.08 -7.79 -3.14
CA TYR A 114 -8.83 -8.49 -2.07
C TYR A 114 -9.86 -7.62 -1.37
N ARG A 115 -9.50 -6.38 -1.06
CA ARG A 115 -10.33 -5.50 -0.24
C ARG A 115 -11.54 -4.98 -1.01
N MET A 116 -11.38 -4.77 -2.31
CA MET A 116 -12.34 -4.03 -3.11
C MET A 116 -13.19 -4.92 -4.01
N ASN A 117 -14.45 -4.53 -4.18
CA ASN A 117 -15.35 -5.16 -5.12
C ASN A 117 -14.79 -5.07 -6.56
N LYS A 118 -14.93 -6.15 -7.34
CA LYS A 118 -14.42 -6.28 -8.72
C LYS A 118 -14.89 -5.18 -9.66
N LYS A 119 -16.07 -4.59 -9.40
CA LYS A 119 -16.60 -3.45 -10.18
C LYS A 119 -15.61 -2.28 -10.24
N TYR A 120 -14.85 -2.05 -9.17
CA TYR A 120 -13.92 -0.93 -9.06
C TYR A 120 -12.49 -1.28 -9.50
N HIS A 121 -12.18 -2.56 -9.79
CA HIS A 121 -10.83 -2.99 -10.18
C HIS A 121 -10.28 -2.24 -11.41
N PRO A 122 -11.04 -1.97 -12.48
CA PRO A 122 -10.54 -1.19 -13.60
C PRO A 122 -10.11 0.22 -13.19
N LEU A 123 -10.92 0.91 -12.37
CA LEU A 123 -10.61 2.26 -11.87
C LEU A 123 -9.34 2.26 -11.02
N ALA A 124 -9.22 1.32 -10.08
CA ALA A 124 -8.02 1.25 -9.25
C ALA A 124 -6.78 0.89 -10.05
N PHE A 125 -6.92 0.04 -11.07
CA PHE A 125 -5.81 -0.28 -11.96
C PHE A 125 -5.36 0.95 -12.76
N GLU A 126 -6.29 1.73 -13.29
CA GLU A 126 -5.98 2.96 -14.03
C GLU A 126 -5.26 3.99 -13.15
N LEU A 127 -5.78 4.24 -11.93
CA LEU A 127 -5.11 5.12 -10.97
C LEU A 127 -3.74 4.56 -10.55
N GLY A 128 -3.62 3.24 -10.41
CA GLY A 128 -2.35 2.57 -10.16
C GLY A 128 -1.34 2.79 -11.29
N CYS A 129 -1.77 2.69 -12.55
CA CYS A 129 -0.91 2.98 -13.72
C CYS A 129 -0.41 4.42 -13.69
N TYR A 130 -1.30 5.38 -13.46
CA TYR A 130 -0.95 6.79 -13.33
C TYR A 130 0.06 7.02 -12.19
N THR A 131 -0.23 6.45 -11.03
CA THR A 131 0.56 6.63 -9.80
C THR A 131 1.96 6.02 -9.92
N VAL A 132 2.05 4.79 -10.42
CA VAL A 132 3.33 4.08 -10.62
C VAL A 132 4.21 4.81 -11.63
N ARG A 133 3.65 5.29 -12.76
CA ARG A 133 4.41 6.06 -13.74
C ARG A 133 5.03 7.33 -13.12
N ARG A 134 4.23 8.09 -12.37
CA ARG A 134 4.69 9.32 -11.70
C ARG A 134 5.75 9.07 -10.64
N LEU A 135 5.63 7.96 -9.92
CA LEU A 135 6.60 7.56 -8.92
C LEU A 135 7.93 7.19 -9.56
N LEU A 136 7.90 6.40 -10.64
CA LEU A 136 9.11 5.99 -11.36
C LEU A 136 9.87 7.17 -11.95
N CYS A 137 9.19 8.23 -12.43
CA CYS A 137 9.86 9.45 -12.88
C CYS A 137 10.62 10.20 -11.78
N ARG A 138 10.43 9.88 -10.50
CA ARG A 138 11.06 10.54 -9.35
C ARG A 138 12.06 9.66 -8.60
N ILE A 139 12.04 8.35 -8.84
CA ILE A 139 13.04 7.46 -8.27
C ILE A 139 14.33 7.62 -9.07
N THR A 140 15.43 7.93 -8.37
CA THR A 140 16.76 8.06 -8.97
C THR A 140 17.52 6.74 -8.90
N GLY A 141 18.23 6.38 -9.98
CA GLY A 141 19.05 5.17 -10.06
C GLY A 141 18.31 3.94 -10.58
N GLU A 142 19.01 2.81 -10.65
CA GLU A 142 18.49 1.53 -11.15
C GLU A 142 17.59 0.89 -10.10
N TYR A 143 16.27 1.14 -10.14
CA TYR A 143 15.34 0.55 -9.19
C TYR A 143 15.06 -0.93 -9.51
N GLU A 144 15.21 -1.34 -10.78
CA GLU A 144 14.87 -2.65 -11.32
C GLU A 144 15.69 -3.78 -10.68
N VAL A 145 16.93 -3.50 -10.29
CA VAL A 145 17.84 -4.48 -9.65
C VAL A 145 17.36 -4.85 -8.24
N PHE A 146 16.62 -3.96 -7.57
CA PHE A 146 16.09 -4.19 -6.23
C PHE A 146 14.71 -4.85 -6.24
N LEU A 147 14.10 -5.02 -7.42
CA LEU A 147 12.81 -5.70 -7.56
C LEU A 147 13.00 -7.21 -7.69
N ASN A 148 12.08 -7.99 -7.13
CA ASN A 148 11.96 -9.41 -7.47
C ASN A 148 11.18 -9.59 -8.79
N GLU A 149 11.17 -10.82 -9.31
CA GLU A 149 10.50 -11.14 -10.57
C GLU A 149 9.01 -10.76 -10.59
N LYS A 150 8.31 -11.00 -9.46
CA LYS A 150 6.88 -10.67 -9.33
C LYS A 150 6.66 -9.16 -9.36
N GLU A 151 7.46 -8.41 -8.61
CA GLU A 151 7.40 -6.95 -8.55
C GLU A 151 7.69 -6.34 -9.93
N ARG A 152 8.66 -6.87 -10.68
CA ARG A 152 8.92 -6.47 -12.08
C ARG A 152 7.69 -6.68 -12.97
N LYS A 153 6.99 -7.81 -12.83
CA LYS A 153 5.76 -8.08 -13.61
C LYS A 153 4.63 -7.11 -13.27
N TYR A 154 4.47 -6.72 -12.00
CA TYR A 154 3.52 -5.67 -11.63
C TYR A 154 3.88 -4.33 -12.26
N VAL A 155 5.15 -3.93 -12.17
CA VAL A 155 5.63 -2.70 -12.80
C VAL A 155 5.38 -2.72 -14.32
N ASP A 156 5.70 -3.81 -15.02
CA ASP A 156 5.39 -3.97 -16.45
C ASP A 156 3.90 -3.80 -16.74
N ALA A 157 3.05 -4.44 -15.93
CA ALA A 157 1.60 -4.38 -16.11
C ALA A 157 1.07 -2.96 -15.95
N PHE A 158 1.50 -2.23 -14.92
CA PHE A 158 1.09 -0.83 -14.70
C PHE A 158 1.65 0.12 -15.77
N LEU A 159 2.93 -0.01 -16.13
CA LEU A 159 3.55 0.84 -17.15
C LEU A 159 2.86 0.68 -18.51
N LYS A 160 2.62 -0.57 -18.92
CA LYS A 160 2.00 -0.90 -20.21
C LYS A 160 0.47 -0.91 -20.19
N GLY A 161 -0.17 -0.60 -19.07
CA GLY A 161 -1.63 -0.60 -18.95
C GLY A 161 -2.27 -1.98 -19.17
N LYS A 162 -1.56 -3.08 -18.88
CA LYS A 162 -2.03 -4.45 -19.09
C LYS A 162 -2.91 -4.94 -17.94
N TYR A 163 -4.18 -4.54 -17.94
CA TYR A 163 -5.15 -4.91 -16.90
C TYR A 163 -5.28 -6.43 -16.73
N THR A 164 -5.30 -7.19 -17.82
CA THR A 164 -5.40 -8.66 -17.78
C THR A 164 -4.21 -9.31 -17.10
N ALA A 165 -2.99 -8.82 -17.37
CA ALA A 165 -1.78 -9.29 -16.71
C ALA A 165 -1.78 -8.95 -15.21
N TRP A 166 -2.12 -7.71 -14.85
CA TRP A 166 -2.28 -7.29 -13.45
C TRP A 166 -3.29 -8.17 -12.70
N ARG A 167 -4.45 -8.42 -13.31
CA ARG A 167 -5.49 -9.28 -12.74
C ARG A 167 -5.00 -10.71 -12.57
N ALA A 168 -4.26 -11.25 -13.53
CA ALA A 168 -3.70 -12.59 -13.43
C ALA A 168 -2.69 -12.68 -12.26
N LEU A 169 -1.79 -11.70 -12.13
CA LEU A 169 -0.83 -11.61 -11.02
C LEU A 169 -1.53 -11.59 -9.66
N CYS A 170 -2.53 -10.74 -9.50
CA CYS A 170 -3.29 -10.66 -8.24
C CYS A 170 -3.99 -11.98 -7.89
N ASN A 171 -4.54 -12.69 -8.89
CA ASN A 171 -5.17 -13.99 -8.65
C ASN A 171 -4.17 -15.09 -8.31
N MET A 172 -2.96 -15.07 -8.89
CA MET A 172 -1.91 -16.06 -8.57
C MET A 172 -1.42 -15.93 -7.13
N GLU A 173 -1.37 -14.72 -6.58
CA GLU A 173 -1.03 -14.51 -5.18
C GLU A 173 -2.07 -15.03 -4.20
N ARG A 174 -3.34 -15.11 -4.64
CA ARG A 174 -4.44 -15.67 -3.83
C ARG A 174 -4.26 -17.14 -3.52
N TRP A 175 -3.65 -17.87 -4.43
CA TRP A 175 -3.42 -19.30 -4.28
C TRP A 175 -2.35 -19.65 -3.25
N LYS A 176 -1.47 -18.70 -2.88
CA LYS A 176 -0.41 -18.92 -1.89
C LYS A 176 -0.80 -18.55 -0.46
N ALA A 177 -1.98 -17.96 -0.26
CA ALA A 177 -2.45 -17.46 1.04
C ALA A 177 -3.57 -18.34 1.67
N LYS A 178 -3.84 -19.50 1.07
CA LYS A 178 -4.65 -20.58 1.65
C LYS A 178 -3.72 -21.72 2.04
#